data_AF-A0A3D0FSF9-F1
#
_entry.id   AF-A0A3D0FSF9-F1
#
_cell.length_a   1.000
_cell.length_b   1.000
_cell.length_c   1.000
_cell.angle_alpha   90.00
_cell.angle_beta   90.00
_cell.angle_gamma   90.00
#
_symmetry.space_group_name_H-M   'P 1'
#
loop_
_entity.id
_entity.type
_entity.pdbx_description
1 polymer ?
#
loop_
_entity_poly.entity_id
_entity_poly.type
_entity_poly.pdbx_seq_one_letter_code
_entity_poly.pdbx_strand_id
1 'polypeptide(L)' 'MYYTVKKGDTLWEIAKKFDGVTLNDILELNGLSKESKIFPGKKLKIKRG' A
#
# COMPACT_ATOMS: atom_id res chain seq x y z
N MET A 1 -6.66 -6.85 -5.39
CA MET A 1 -5.35 -7.53 -5.38
C MET A 1 -4.73 -7.41 -4.00
N TYR A 2 -3.88 -8.34 -3.57
CA TYR A 2 -3.14 -8.23 -2.31
C TYR A 2 -1.66 -8.14 -2.60
N TYR A 3 -0.98 -7.14 -2.04
CA TYR A 3 0.47 -6.98 -2.10
C TYR A 3 1.08 -7.26 -0.73
N THR A 4 2.13 -8.08 -0.68
CA THR A 4 2.85 -8.34 0.57
C THR A 4 4.03 -7.38 0.64
N VAL A 5 4.02 -6.52 1.66
CA VAL A 5 5.08 -5.53 1.91
C VAL A 5 6.40 -6.26 2.11
N LYS A 6 7.46 -5.79 1.44
CA LYS A 6 8.83 -6.29 1.65
C LYS A 6 9.64 -5.32 2.52
N LYS A 7 10.76 -5.81 3.06
CA LYS A 7 11.67 -4.99 3.86
C LYS A 7 12.22 -3.85 3.01
N GLY A 8 11.95 -2.62 3.43
CA GLY A 8 12.32 -1.40 2.71
C GLY A 8 11.24 -0.82 1.82
N ASP A 9 10.14 -1.54 1.55
CA ASP A 9 9.02 -0.96 0.79
C ASP A 9 8.27 0.08 1.63
N THR A 10 7.98 1.23 1.02
CA THR A 10 7.07 2.24 1.58
C THR A 10 5.72 2.21 0.89
N LEU A 11 4.66 2.68 1.56
CA LEU A 11 3.33 2.79 0.96
C LEU A 11 3.35 3.63 -0.34
N TRP A 12 4.19 4.65 -0.38
CA TRP A 12 4.36 5.54 -1.53
C TRP A 12 4.99 4.81 -2.73
N GLU A 13 6.07 4.06 -2.51
CA GLU A 13 6.69 3.27 -3.57
C GLU A 13 5.78 2.14 -4.06
N ILE A 14 5.04 1.51 -3.14
CA ILE A 14 4.06 0.49 -3.49
C ILE A 14 2.97 1.10 -4.36
N ALA A 15 2.39 2.25 -3.98
CA ALA A 15 1.42 2.95 -4.81
C ALA A 15 1.99 3.27 -6.21
N LYS A 16 3.22 3.78 -6.27
CA LYS A 16 3.90 4.11 -7.53
C LYS A 16 4.20 2.89 -8.41
N LYS A 17 4.31 1.68 -7.83
CA LYS A 17 4.45 0.42 -8.58
C LYS A 17 3.14 -0.01 -9.26
N PHE A 18 2.00 0.54 -8.86
CA PHE A 18 0.71 0.18 -9.43
C PHE A 18 0.11 1.36 -10.18
N ASP A 19 0.03 1.26 -11.50
CA ASP A 19 -0.66 2.24 -12.33
C ASP A 19 -2.12 2.42 -11.90
N GLY A 20 -2.52 3.68 -11.74
CA GLY A 20 -3.86 4.07 -11.31
C GLY A 20 -4.15 3.88 -9.82
N VAL A 21 -3.14 3.56 -9.00
CA VAL A 21 -3.29 3.45 -7.54
C VAL A 21 -2.60 4.61 -6.86
N THR A 22 -3.35 5.37 -6.06
CA THR A 22 -2.76 6.42 -5.23
C THR A 22 -2.47 5.91 -3.81
N LEU A 23 -1.59 6.62 -3.11
CA LEU A 23 -1.36 6.36 -1.69
C LEU A 23 -2.67 6.38 -0.89
N ASN A 24 -3.55 7.35 -1.18
CA ASN A 24 -4.85 7.48 -0.51
C ASN A 24 -5.75 6.26 -0.75
N ASP A 25 -5.79 5.71 -1.97
CA ASP A 25 -6.55 4.49 -2.24
C ASP A 25 -6.08 3.33 -1.36
N ILE A 26 -4.76 3.12 -1.25
CA ILE A 26 -4.20 2.07 -0.39
C ILE A 26 -4.57 2.31 1.07
N LEU A 27 -4.47 3.56 1.52
CA LEU A 27 -4.82 3.95 2.89
C LEU A 27 -6.29 3.66 3.19
N GLU A 28 -7.22 4.14 2.35
CA GLU A 28 -8.66 3.90 2.53
C GLU A 28 -9.02 2.41 2.45
N LEU A 29 -8.46 1.68 1.49
CA LEU A 29 -8.73 0.25 1.32
C LEU A 29 -8.26 -0.62 2.49
N ASN A 30 -7.26 -0.16 3.23
CA ASN A 30 -6.69 -0.89 4.36
C ASN A 30 -7.01 -0.24 5.71
N GLY A 31 -7.80 0.85 5.74
CA GLY A 31 -8.07 1.62 6.94
C GLY A 31 -6.80 2.15 7.62
N LEU A 32 -5.79 2.51 6.83
CA LEU A 32 -4.51 3.04 7.30
C LEU A 32 -4.50 4.57 7.17
N SER A 33 -3.70 5.22 7.99
CA SER A 33 -3.42 6.66 7.89
C SER A 33 -2.03 6.89 7.28
N LYS A 34 -1.74 8.11 6.80
CA LYS A 34 -0.40 8.47 6.29
C LYS A 34 0.73 8.24 7.31
N GLU A 35 0.40 8.26 8.59
CA GLU A 35 1.31 8.00 9.71
C GLU A 35 1.42 6.51 10.06
N SER A 36 0.54 5.67 9.52
CA SER A 36 0.57 4.23 9.75
C SER A 36 1.79 3.63 9.10
N LYS A 37 2.72 3.18 9.94
CA LYS A 37 3.89 2.43 9.49
C LYS A 37 3.45 1.06 8.98
N ILE A 38 3.97 0.67 7.82
CA ILE A 38 3.83 -0.67 7.29
C ILE A 38 5.08 -1.48 7.61
N PHE A 39 4.86 -2.76 7.95
CA PHE A 39 5.93 -3.68 8.27
C PHE A 39 6.05 -4.77 7.20
N PRO A 40 7.26 -5.30 6.98
CA PRO A 40 7.47 -6.40 6.05
C PRO A 40 6.62 -7.62 6.43
N GLY A 41 5.99 -8.26 5.45
CA GLY A 41 5.05 -9.36 5.66
C GLY A 41 3.59 -8.92 5.83
N LYS A 42 3.30 -7.62 5.97
CA LYS A 42 1.93 -7.12 5.98
C LYS A 42 1.32 -7.24 4.59
N LYS A 43 0.10 -7.78 4.50
CA LYS A 43 -0.68 -7.81 3.25
C LYS A 43 -1.50 -6.53 3.14
N LEU A 44 -1.26 -5.77 2.08
CA LEU A 44 -2.01 -4.59 1.71
C LEU A 44 -2.98 -4.92 0.59
N LYS A 45 -4.23 -4.50 0.76
CA LYS A 45 -5.26 -4.55 -0.27
C LYS A 45 -5.02 -3.41 -1.26
N ILE A 46 -4.81 -3.75 -2.52
CA ILE A 46 -4.63 -2.82 -3.63
C ILE A 46 -5.83 -2.96 -4.57
N LYS A 47 -6.53 -1.84 -4.84
CA LYS A 47 -7.58 -1.76 -5.85
C LYS A 47 -6.95 -1.24 -7.13
N ARG A 48 -6.68 -2.14 -8.06
CA ARG A 48 -6.27 -1.76 -9.40
C ARG A 48 -7.52 -1.23 -10.11
N GLY A 49 -7.42 -0.03 -10.70
CA GLY A 49 -8.45 0.54 -11.56
C GLY A 49 -8.59 -0.26 -12.85
#